data_AF-A0A8J1VPB0-F1
#
_entry.id   AF-A0A8J1VPB0-F1
#
_cell.length_a   1.000
_cell.length_b   1.000
_cell.length_c   1.000
_cell.angle_alpha   90.00
_cell.angle_beta   90.00
_cell.angle_gamma   90.00
#
_symmetry.space_group_name_H-M   'P 1'
#
loop_
_entity.id
_entity.type
_entity.pdbx_description
1 polymer ?
#
loop_
_entity_poly.entity_id
_entity_poly.type
_entity_poly.pdbx_seq_one_letter_code
_entity_poly.pdbx_strand_id
1 'polypeptide(L)'
;MIKFSADYKKLNNGIQNNQDQIGLNFKWVDALQLYCRDTSGVRRYLNFASGGAVIDRTVIKPFVEDWVDFNSEIDRFENLQKEWQGNDSLVVILFGNNDLKGLARTGLREDDMANCHRLAASVISGARRLYDLGARSFLFLTTPPVELTPQGTLPHEGGYNDRNITAAATIMLNDYLKAAVAKFESDLTEVNAMLFDSEAFFRLLIEMPEAFGLTDPVRYVFDIHGYKPPTGRMGFM
;
A
#
# COMPACT_ATOMS: atom_id res chain seq x y z
N MET A 1 2.73 -16.83 -24.67
CA MET A 1 1.61 -15.96 -25.11
C MET A 1 0.39 -16.32 -24.26
N ILE A 2 0.21 -15.64 -23.13
CA ILE A 2 -0.88 -15.93 -22.18
C ILE A 2 -2.13 -15.21 -22.70
N LYS A 3 -3.18 -15.97 -23.04
CA LYS A 3 -4.48 -15.42 -23.44
C LYS A 3 -5.32 -15.16 -22.19
N PHE A 4 -5.64 -13.90 -21.93
CA PHE A 4 -6.60 -13.51 -20.89
C PHE A 4 -8.04 -13.83 -21.34
N SER A 5 -8.87 -14.36 -20.44
CA SER A 5 -10.27 -14.70 -20.74
C SER A 5 -11.16 -13.45 -20.80
N ALA A 6 -12.28 -13.56 -21.52
CA ALA A 6 -13.21 -12.48 -21.81
C ALA A 6 -13.87 -11.83 -20.58
N ASP A 7 -13.78 -12.45 -19.40
CA ASP A 7 -14.45 -11.99 -18.18
C ASP A 7 -13.74 -10.82 -17.48
N TYR A 8 -12.45 -10.60 -17.78
CA TYR A 8 -11.69 -9.47 -17.22
C TYR A 8 -12.26 -8.10 -17.64
N LYS A 9 -12.95 -8.04 -18.80
CA LYS A 9 -13.56 -6.79 -19.29
C LYS A 9 -14.76 -6.31 -18.47
N LYS A 10 -15.43 -7.18 -17.71
CA LYS A 10 -16.67 -6.83 -17.00
C LYS A 10 -16.46 -6.23 -15.61
N LEU A 11 -15.30 -6.44 -14.98
CA LEU A 11 -15.00 -5.95 -13.63
C LEU A 11 -14.56 -4.48 -13.59
N ASN A 12 -14.38 -3.85 -14.75
CA ASN A 12 -13.80 -2.50 -14.90
C ASN A 12 -14.82 -1.44 -15.40
N ASN A 13 -16.12 -1.63 -15.16
CA ASN A 13 -17.20 -0.74 -15.61
C ASN A 13 -17.24 0.63 -14.87
N GLY A 14 -16.11 1.33 -14.81
CA GLY A 14 -15.99 2.71 -14.37
C GLY A 14 -14.91 3.53 -15.12
N ILE A 15 -14.11 2.92 -15.99
CA ILE A 15 -13.08 3.65 -16.76
C ILE A 15 -13.34 3.42 -18.25
N GLN A 16 -13.66 4.51 -18.95
CA GLN A 16 -13.92 4.50 -20.37
C GLN A 16 -12.77 3.86 -21.15
N ASN A 17 -13.17 3.01 -22.09
CA ASN A 17 -12.37 2.26 -23.05
C ASN A 17 -11.15 3.01 -23.58
N ASN A 18 -9.96 2.41 -23.41
CA ASN A 18 -8.93 2.37 -24.45
C ASN A 18 -8.14 1.06 -24.29
N GLN A 19 -8.05 0.29 -25.38
CA GLN A 19 -7.55 -1.09 -25.39
C GLN A 19 -6.04 -1.22 -25.12
N ASP A 20 -5.33 -0.12 -24.87
CA ASP A 20 -3.88 -0.08 -24.66
C ASP A 20 -3.44 0.01 -23.17
N GLN A 21 -4.39 0.04 -22.22
CA GLN A 21 -4.07 0.19 -20.78
C GLN A 21 -3.99 -1.12 -19.98
N ILE A 22 -4.12 -2.28 -20.62
CA ILE A 22 -4.30 -3.58 -19.93
C ILE A 22 -3.08 -3.96 -19.05
N GLY A 23 -1.90 -3.37 -19.28
CA GLY A 23 -0.70 -3.60 -18.46
C GLY A 23 -0.37 -2.54 -17.40
N LEU A 24 -1.01 -1.36 -17.42
CA LEU A 24 -0.60 -0.22 -16.58
C LEU A 24 -1.40 -0.05 -15.27
N ASN A 25 -2.55 -0.71 -15.16
CA ASN A 25 -3.39 -0.66 -13.95
C ASN A 25 -3.33 -1.94 -13.11
N PHE A 26 -2.40 -2.84 -13.41
CA PHE A 26 -2.24 -4.11 -12.71
C PHE A 26 -1.35 -3.92 -11.48
N LYS A 27 -1.94 -4.02 -10.28
CA LYS A 27 -1.26 -3.87 -9.00
C LYS A 27 -0.77 -5.22 -8.50
N TRP A 28 0.18 -5.21 -7.57
CA TRP A 28 0.70 -6.45 -6.97
C TRP A 28 -0.40 -7.29 -6.28
N VAL A 29 -1.44 -6.66 -5.75
CA VAL A 29 -2.62 -7.33 -5.19
C VAL A 29 -3.45 -8.05 -6.25
N ASP A 30 -3.51 -7.52 -7.48
CA ASP A 30 -4.13 -8.19 -8.61
C ASP A 30 -3.29 -9.42 -9.02
N ALA A 31 -1.95 -9.30 -8.96
CA ALA A 31 -1.05 -10.42 -9.15
C ALA A 31 -1.28 -11.51 -8.09
N LEU A 32 -1.33 -11.14 -6.82
CA LEU A 32 -1.61 -12.05 -5.71
C LEU A 32 -2.95 -12.77 -5.91
N GLN A 33 -4.00 -12.04 -6.32
CA GLN A 33 -5.28 -12.64 -6.65
C GLN A 33 -5.12 -13.67 -7.78
N LEU A 34 -4.43 -13.33 -8.88
CA LEU A 34 -4.25 -14.26 -10.01
C LEU A 34 -3.47 -15.52 -9.62
N TYR A 35 -2.41 -15.38 -8.83
CA TYR A 35 -1.59 -16.52 -8.37
C TYR A 35 -2.32 -17.39 -7.36
N CYS A 36 -3.12 -16.79 -6.48
CA CYS A 36 -3.92 -17.49 -5.48
C CYS A 36 -5.32 -17.87 -5.99
N ARG A 37 -5.61 -17.68 -7.28
CA ARG A 37 -6.93 -17.94 -7.86
C ARG A 37 -7.19 -19.44 -7.88
N ASP A 38 -8.31 -19.83 -7.30
CA ASP A 38 -8.92 -21.13 -7.58
C ASP A 38 -9.73 -21.03 -8.88
N THR A 39 -9.50 -21.96 -9.80
CA THR A 39 -10.26 -22.12 -11.05
C THR A 39 -11.76 -22.35 -10.84
N SER A 40 -12.19 -22.68 -9.61
CA SER A 40 -13.60 -22.83 -9.23
C SER A 40 -14.42 -21.53 -9.27
N GLY A 41 -13.77 -20.36 -9.27
CA GLY A 41 -14.45 -19.05 -9.26
C GLY A 41 -15.02 -18.62 -7.91
N VAL A 42 -14.76 -19.38 -6.83
CA VAL A 42 -15.34 -19.15 -5.50
C VAL A 42 -14.66 -17.98 -4.75
N ARG A 43 -13.37 -17.72 -5.01
CA ARG A 43 -12.61 -16.65 -4.34
C ARG A 43 -12.89 -15.28 -4.94
N ARG A 44 -13.41 -14.36 -4.13
CA ARG A 44 -13.68 -12.96 -4.49
C ARG A 44 -12.51 -12.07 -4.08
N TYR A 45 -12.20 -11.06 -4.91
CA TYR A 45 -11.28 -9.98 -4.57
C TYR A 45 -12.06 -8.68 -4.41
N LEU A 46 -11.89 -8.03 -3.28
CA LEU A 46 -12.54 -6.78 -2.95
C LEU A 46 -11.46 -5.74 -2.63
N ASN A 47 -11.41 -4.67 -3.42
CA ASN A 47 -10.44 -3.60 -3.25
C ASN A 47 -11.10 -2.37 -2.66
N PHE A 48 -10.74 -2.04 -1.41
CA PHE A 48 -11.18 -0.84 -0.72
C PHE A 48 -10.11 0.27 -0.69
N ALA A 49 -8.90 -0.02 -1.18
CA ALA A 49 -7.78 0.90 -1.13
C ALA A 49 -7.99 2.10 -2.04
N SER A 50 -7.80 3.28 -1.48
CA SER A 50 -7.94 4.56 -2.16
C SER A 50 -6.58 5.22 -2.33
N GLY A 51 -6.29 5.65 -3.57
CA GLY A 51 -5.08 6.43 -3.84
C GLY A 51 -5.09 7.71 -3.00
N GLY A 52 -4.00 7.96 -2.28
CA GLY A 52 -3.88 9.14 -1.41
C GLY A 52 -4.35 8.94 0.03
N ALA A 53 -4.92 7.79 0.38
CA ALA A 53 -5.39 7.53 1.74
C ALA A 53 -4.24 7.57 2.77
N VAL A 54 -4.54 8.14 3.94
CA VAL A 54 -3.66 8.16 5.13
C VAL A 54 -4.13 7.10 6.13
N ILE A 55 -3.28 6.75 7.09
CA ILE A 55 -3.68 5.81 8.15
C ILE A 55 -4.73 6.46 9.05
N ASP A 56 -4.44 7.67 9.53
CA ASP A 56 -5.26 8.38 10.51
C ASP A 56 -5.24 9.88 10.23
N ARG A 57 -6.38 10.41 9.76
CA ARG A 57 -6.52 11.83 9.40
C ARG A 57 -6.34 12.78 10.57
N THR A 58 -6.48 12.30 11.80
CA THR A 58 -6.31 13.10 13.02
C THR A 58 -4.85 13.24 13.42
N VAL A 59 -3.98 12.34 12.96
CA VAL A 59 -2.53 12.40 13.14
C VAL A 59 -1.88 13.13 11.97
N ILE A 60 -2.17 12.69 10.74
CA ILE A 60 -1.69 13.32 9.51
C ILE A 60 -2.86 13.63 8.59
N LYS A 61 -3.05 14.91 8.27
CA LYS A 61 -4.09 15.31 7.30
C LYS A 61 -3.74 14.78 5.91
N PRO A 62 -4.71 14.23 5.16
CA PRO A 62 -4.52 13.90 3.76
C PRO A 62 -4.10 15.12 2.94
N PHE A 63 -3.43 14.90 1.80
CA PHE A 63 -3.00 15.99 0.93
C PHE A 63 -4.17 16.76 0.30
N VAL A 64 -5.26 16.06 0.00
CA VAL A 64 -6.54 16.66 -0.43
C VAL A 64 -7.56 16.38 0.66
N GLU A 65 -8.30 17.40 1.11
CA GLU A 65 -9.18 17.32 2.27
C GLU A 65 -10.23 16.20 2.18
N ASP A 66 -10.76 15.94 0.98
CA ASP A 66 -11.76 14.90 0.72
C ASP A 66 -11.17 13.49 0.59
N TRP A 67 -9.85 13.32 0.69
CA TRP A 67 -9.25 11.99 0.68
C TRP A 67 -9.56 11.23 1.97
N VAL A 68 -9.73 9.91 1.82
CA VAL A 68 -10.14 9.03 2.90
C VAL A 68 -8.97 8.62 3.79
N ASP A 69 -9.28 8.02 4.92
CA ASP A 69 -8.33 7.33 5.79
C ASP A 69 -8.71 5.85 5.94
N PHE A 70 -7.85 5.07 6.59
CA PHE A 70 -8.06 3.65 6.75
C PHE A 70 -9.40 3.31 7.45
N ASN A 71 -9.79 4.08 8.47
CA ASN A 71 -11.08 3.88 9.13
C ASN A 71 -12.28 4.09 8.19
N SER A 72 -12.21 5.07 7.30
CA SER A 72 -13.28 5.28 6.30
C SER A 72 -13.35 4.14 5.28
N GLU A 73 -12.22 3.52 4.94
CA GLU A 73 -12.21 2.33 4.08
C GLU A 73 -12.87 1.13 4.78
N ILE A 74 -12.63 0.96 6.08
CA ILE A 74 -13.30 -0.05 6.91
C ILE A 74 -14.81 0.26 7.00
N ASP A 75 -15.20 1.51 7.25
CA ASP A 75 -16.62 1.90 7.31
C ASP A 75 -17.34 1.59 5.99
N ARG A 76 -16.67 1.84 4.86
CA ARG A 76 -17.20 1.48 3.53
C ARG A 76 -17.32 -0.03 3.35
N PHE A 77 -16.34 -0.80 3.81
CA PHE A 77 -16.39 -2.26 3.80
C PHE A 77 -17.57 -2.78 4.62
N GLU A 78 -17.69 -2.34 5.88
CA GLU A 78 -18.79 -2.71 6.78
C GLU A 78 -20.15 -2.39 6.17
N ASN A 79 -20.28 -1.27 5.45
CA ASN A 79 -21.52 -0.87 4.81
C ASN A 79 -21.87 -1.72 3.59
N LEU A 80 -20.88 -2.15 2.81
CA LEU A 80 -21.12 -2.87 1.56
C LEU A 80 -21.14 -4.40 1.73
N GLN A 81 -20.48 -4.94 2.75
CA GLN A 81 -20.25 -6.38 2.90
C GLN A 81 -21.00 -6.97 4.11
N LYS A 82 -22.33 -6.80 4.12
CA LYS A 82 -23.20 -7.23 5.24
C LYS A 82 -23.29 -8.75 5.45
N GLU A 83 -23.02 -9.55 4.41
CA GLU A 83 -23.11 -11.02 4.45
C GLU A 83 -21.73 -11.71 4.42
N TRP A 84 -20.65 -10.95 4.64
CA TRP A 84 -19.30 -11.49 4.60
C TRP A 84 -18.99 -12.39 5.80
N GLN A 85 -18.29 -13.49 5.54
CA GLN A 85 -17.75 -14.38 6.57
C GLN A 85 -16.24 -14.16 6.62
N GLY A 86 -15.70 -13.77 7.77
CA GLY A 86 -14.30 -13.35 7.84
C GLY A 86 -13.27 -14.46 8.03
N ASN A 87 -13.70 -15.68 8.37
CA ASN A 87 -12.81 -16.80 8.67
C ASN A 87 -12.27 -17.52 7.41
N ASP A 88 -12.79 -17.23 6.22
CA ASP A 88 -12.32 -17.75 4.93
C ASP A 88 -11.61 -16.69 4.07
N SER A 89 -11.36 -15.52 4.64
CA SER A 89 -10.89 -14.33 3.93
C SER A 89 -9.52 -13.88 4.44
N LEU A 90 -8.66 -13.43 3.51
CA LEU A 90 -7.40 -12.78 3.82
C LEU A 90 -7.58 -11.26 3.74
N VAL A 91 -7.39 -10.57 4.85
CA VAL A 91 -7.32 -9.11 4.90
C VAL A 91 -5.88 -8.67 4.63
N VAL A 92 -5.69 -7.83 3.62
CA VAL A 92 -4.36 -7.32 3.23
C VAL A 92 -4.29 -5.82 3.51
N ILE A 93 -3.30 -5.40 4.30
CA ILE A 93 -3.15 -4.02 4.77
C ILE A 93 -1.77 -3.48 4.37
N LEU A 94 -1.76 -2.44 3.52
CA LEU A 94 -0.59 -1.65 3.16
C LEU A 94 -0.95 -0.18 3.22
N PHE A 95 -0.32 0.56 4.13
CA PHE A 95 -0.53 1.98 4.35
C PHE A 95 0.79 2.67 4.73
N GLY A 96 0.78 4.01 4.81
CA GLY A 96 1.90 4.81 5.33
C GLY A 96 2.59 5.71 4.30
N ASN A 97 2.49 5.42 2.99
CA ASN A 97 3.19 6.23 1.98
C ASN A 97 2.78 7.71 2.04
N ASN A 98 1.49 8.00 2.19
CA ASN A 98 0.98 9.37 2.24
C ASN A 98 1.27 10.03 3.59
N ASP A 99 1.29 9.27 4.67
CA ASP A 99 1.63 9.70 6.02
C ASP A 99 3.10 10.13 6.11
N LEU A 100 4.02 9.32 5.58
CA LEU A 100 5.45 9.64 5.51
C LEU A 100 5.71 10.90 4.67
N LYS A 101 5.04 11.03 3.51
CA LYS A 101 5.11 12.25 2.70
C LYS A 101 4.51 13.45 3.44
N GLY A 102 3.50 13.23 4.29
CA GLY A 102 2.88 14.26 5.13
C GLY A 102 3.83 14.75 6.21
N LEU A 103 4.44 13.83 6.96
CA LEU A 103 5.46 14.09 7.98
C LEU A 103 6.65 14.86 7.38
N ALA A 104 7.15 14.41 6.24
CA ALA A 104 8.27 15.05 5.54
C ALA A 104 7.95 16.52 5.18
N ARG A 105 6.75 16.78 4.63
CA ARG A 105 6.28 18.15 4.29
C ARG A 105 6.18 19.08 5.49
N THR A 106 6.02 18.54 6.69
CA THR A 106 5.95 19.32 7.94
C THR A 106 7.31 19.48 8.64
N GLY A 107 8.37 18.85 8.11
CA GLY A 107 9.70 18.78 8.71
C GLY A 107 9.81 17.73 9.83
N LEU A 108 11.03 17.33 10.20
CA LEU A 108 11.22 16.42 11.34
C LEU A 108 10.94 17.17 12.64
N ARG A 109 9.89 16.78 13.37
CA ARG A 109 9.47 17.43 14.62
C ARG A 109 9.70 16.49 15.80
N GLU A 110 9.83 17.07 17.00
CA GLU A 110 9.90 16.29 18.25
C GLU A 110 8.74 15.28 18.36
N ASP A 111 7.58 15.63 17.80
CA ASP A 111 6.38 14.79 17.81
C ASP A 111 6.40 13.62 16.81
N ASP A 112 7.37 13.52 15.89
CA ASP A 112 7.31 12.53 14.81
C ASP A 112 7.40 11.10 15.32
N MET A 113 8.20 10.85 16.35
CA MET A 113 8.23 9.56 17.03
C MET A 113 6.84 9.22 17.59
N ALA A 114 6.20 10.18 18.25
CA ALA A 114 4.85 10.01 18.80
C ALA A 114 3.79 9.86 17.69
N ASN A 115 3.97 10.52 16.53
CA ASN A 115 3.09 10.38 15.38
C ASN A 115 3.24 9.00 14.74
N CYS A 116 4.47 8.55 14.44
CA CYS A 116 4.73 7.20 13.91
C CYS A 116 4.16 6.11 14.84
N HIS A 117 4.33 6.27 16.16
CA HIS A 117 3.73 5.36 17.14
C HIS A 117 2.19 5.35 17.07
N ARG A 118 1.56 6.54 17.03
CA ARG A 118 0.10 6.68 16.89
C ARG A 118 -0.41 6.07 15.58
N LEU A 119 0.28 6.30 14.46
CA LEU A 119 -0.07 5.75 13.16
C LEU A 119 -0.03 4.20 13.19
N ALA A 120 1.05 3.61 13.69
CA ALA A 120 1.13 2.15 13.84
C ALA A 120 0.00 1.59 14.74
N ALA A 121 -0.31 2.30 15.84
CA ALA A 121 -1.44 1.93 16.70
C ALA A 121 -2.79 2.03 15.98
N SER A 122 -3.01 3.06 15.14
CA SER A 122 -4.24 3.22 14.35
C SER A 122 -4.40 2.12 13.29
N VAL A 123 -3.31 1.64 12.67
CA VAL A 123 -3.35 0.45 11.80
C VAL A 123 -3.87 -0.77 12.57
N ILE A 124 -3.31 -1.05 13.75
CA ILE A 124 -3.74 -2.19 14.57
C ILE A 124 -5.15 -2.01 15.11
N SER A 125 -5.57 -0.79 15.45
CA SER A 125 -6.94 -0.48 15.85
C SER A 125 -7.93 -0.83 14.73
N GLY A 126 -7.65 -0.42 13.49
CA GLY A 126 -8.46 -0.81 12.33
C GLY A 126 -8.47 -2.33 12.08
N ALA A 127 -7.32 -3.00 12.24
CA ALA A 127 -7.25 -4.46 12.14
C ALA A 127 -8.08 -5.17 13.23
N ARG A 128 -8.10 -4.65 14.46
CA ARG A 128 -8.97 -5.15 15.54
C ARG A 128 -10.44 -4.99 15.20
N ARG A 129 -10.86 -3.86 14.62
CA ARG A 129 -12.23 -3.70 14.12
C ARG A 129 -12.60 -4.78 13.11
N LEU A 130 -11.71 -5.07 12.15
CA LEU A 130 -11.93 -6.14 11.17
C LEU A 130 -11.97 -7.54 11.83
N TYR A 131 -11.14 -7.77 12.85
CA TYR A 131 -11.17 -9.01 13.65
C TYR A 131 -12.51 -9.18 14.38
N ASP A 132 -13.03 -8.10 14.98
CA ASP A 132 -14.32 -8.09 15.67
C ASP A 132 -15.49 -8.35 14.70
N LEU A 133 -15.34 -8.00 13.42
CA LEU A 133 -16.26 -8.36 12.34
C LEU A 133 -16.11 -9.80 11.84
N GLY A 134 -15.12 -10.55 12.33
CA GLY A 134 -14.90 -11.96 12.01
C GLY A 134 -13.65 -12.27 11.19
N ALA A 135 -12.85 -11.27 10.80
CA ALA A 135 -11.57 -11.54 10.13
C ALA A 135 -10.66 -12.41 11.02
N ARG A 136 -10.01 -13.42 10.43
CA ARG A 136 -9.03 -14.25 11.16
C ARG A 136 -7.65 -14.31 10.51
N SER A 137 -7.55 -14.09 9.19
CA SER A 137 -6.27 -14.07 8.49
C SER A 137 -5.91 -12.66 8.02
N PHE A 138 -4.73 -12.19 8.40
CA PHE A 138 -4.23 -10.86 8.08
C PHE A 138 -2.83 -10.94 7.44
N LEU A 139 -2.60 -10.13 6.42
CA LEU A 139 -1.29 -9.84 5.86
C LEU A 139 -1.03 -8.34 5.97
N PHE A 140 -0.10 -7.97 6.84
CA PHE A 140 0.42 -6.62 6.99
C PHE A 140 1.68 -6.46 6.12
N LEU A 141 1.81 -5.30 5.49
CA LEU A 141 3.03 -4.91 4.80
C LEU A 141 3.65 -3.72 5.50
N THR A 142 4.97 -3.76 5.73
CA THR A 142 5.70 -2.54 6.11
C THR A 142 5.59 -1.51 5.00
N THR A 143 5.67 -0.23 5.33
CA THR A 143 5.68 0.85 4.34
C THR A 143 7.00 0.80 3.56
N PRO A 144 6.97 0.77 2.22
CA PRO A 144 8.18 0.67 1.40
C PRO A 144 9.05 1.95 1.51
N PRO A 145 10.32 1.93 1.04
CA PRO A 145 11.27 3.03 1.27
C PRO A 145 10.95 4.26 0.40
N VAL A 146 9.98 5.08 0.81
CA VAL A 146 9.44 6.22 0.05
C VAL A 146 10.53 7.22 -0.35
N GLU A 147 11.58 7.36 0.46
CA GLU A 147 12.73 8.22 0.17
C GLU A 147 13.51 7.81 -1.09
N LEU A 148 13.39 6.53 -1.50
CA LEU A 148 14.06 5.99 -2.68
C LEU A 148 13.20 6.09 -3.95
N THR A 149 11.97 6.60 -3.84
CA THR A 149 11.16 6.92 -5.03
C THR A 149 11.85 8.01 -5.88
N PRO A 150 11.51 8.14 -7.17
CA PRO A 150 11.96 9.27 -7.98
C PRO A 150 11.69 10.63 -7.33
N GLN A 151 10.60 10.76 -6.57
CA GLN A 151 10.27 11.98 -5.82
C GLN A 151 11.32 12.33 -4.75
N GLY A 152 11.97 11.33 -4.14
CA GLY A 152 13.01 11.51 -3.12
C GLY A 152 14.44 11.52 -3.68
N THR A 153 14.66 10.96 -4.87
CA THR A 153 16.02 10.79 -5.43
C THR A 153 16.37 11.79 -6.54
N LEU A 154 15.39 12.40 -7.22
CA LEU A 154 15.64 13.35 -8.29
C LEU A 154 15.74 14.80 -7.78
N PRO A 155 16.82 15.56 -8.10
CA PRO A 155 17.06 16.91 -7.55
C PRO A 155 15.95 17.95 -7.79
N HIS A 156 15.11 17.75 -8.79
CA HIS A 156 14.05 18.69 -9.17
C HIS A 156 12.68 18.35 -8.55
N GLU A 157 12.59 17.25 -7.82
CA GLU A 157 11.35 16.78 -7.21
C GLU A 157 11.20 17.28 -5.76
N GLY A 158 9.95 17.49 -5.34
CA GLY A 158 9.66 18.09 -4.03
C GLY A 158 10.12 17.28 -2.83
N GLY A 159 10.28 15.95 -2.96
CA GLY A 159 10.74 15.09 -1.87
C GLY A 159 12.26 15.03 -1.72
N TYR A 160 13.03 15.62 -2.64
CA TYR A 160 14.49 15.48 -2.67
C TYR A 160 15.16 16.07 -1.43
N ASN A 161 14.70 17.24 -0.97
CA ASN A 161 15.27 17.92 0.19
C ASN A 161 14.85 17.27 1.51
N ASP A 162 13.68 16.62 1.54
CA ASP A 162 13.10 16.03 2.76
C ASP A 162 13.36 14.52 2.87
N ARG A 163 14.10 13.92 1.92
CA ARG A 163 14.32 12.47 1.83
C ARG A 163 14.89 11.86 3.11
N ASN A 164 15.76 12.57 3.83
CA ASN A 164 16.36 12.08 5.08
C ASN A 164 15.31 12.01 6.20
N ILE A 165 14.36 12.95 6.22
CA ILE A 165 13.24 12.98 7.15
C ILE A 165 12.30 11.81 6.83
N THR A 166 12.00 11.62 5.54
CA THR A 166 11.19 10.49 5.06
C THR A 166 11.85 9.15 5.44
N ALA A 167 13.16 9.00 5.25
CA ALA A 167 13.90 7.79 5.60
C ALA A 167 13.79 7.47 7.10
N ALA A 168 14.06 8.46 7.96
CA ALA A 168 13.97 8.30 9.41
C ALA A 168 12.55 7.93 9.86
N ALA A 169 11.54 8.62 9.33
CA ALA A 169 10.14 8.34 9.63
C ALA A 169 9.71 6.94 9.12
N THR A 170 10.24 6.49 7.98
CA THR A 170 9.98 5.15 7.43
C THR A 170 10.46 4.07 8.39
N ILE A 171 11.70 4.20 8.88
CA ILE A 171 12.28 3.27 9.87
C ILE A 171 11.42 3.26 11.13
N MET A 172 11.13 4.43 11.71
CA MET A 172 10.34 4.54 12.94
C MET A 172 8.94 3.93 12.80
N LEU A 173 8.21 4.27 11.73
CA LEU A 173 6.87 3.74 11.48
C LEU A 173 6.89 2.22 11.34
N ASN A 174 7.84 1.68 10.57
CA ASN A 174 7.94 0.25 10.35
C ASN A 174 8.36 -0.52 11.60
N ASP A 175 9.25 0.02 12.43
CA ASP A 175 9.61 -0.60 13.70
C ASP A 175 8.41 -0.66 14.67
N TYR A 176 7.65 0.43 14.79
CA TYR A 176 6.42 0.43 15.58
C TYR A 176 5.37 -0.52 15.00
N LEU A 177 5.21 -0.57 13.67
CA LEU A 177 4.25 -1.47 13.02
C LEU A 177 4.63 -2.94 13.24
N LYS A 178 5.90 -3.31 13.09
CA LYS A 178 6.40 -4.67 13.36
C LYS A 178 6.10 -5.10 14.79
N ALA A 179 6.42 -4.25 15.77
CA ALA A 179 6.12 -4.52 17.17
C ALA A 179 4.61 -4.62 17.44
N ALA A 180 3.81 -3.75 16.82
CA ALA A 180 2.38 -3.71 17.02
C ALA A 180 1.65 -4.91 16.37
N VAL A 181 2.12 -5.41 15.21
CA VAL A 181 1.61 -6.63 14.58
C VAL A 181 1.93 -7.87 15.42
N ALA A 182 3.17 -8.00 15.92
CA ALA A 182 3.54 -9.10 16.81
C ALA A 182 2.68 -9.09 18.08
N LYS A 183 2.43 -7.90 18.65
CA LYS A 183 1.51 -7.76 19.78
C LYS A 183 0.07 -8.12 19.43
N PHE A 184 -0.44 -7.68 18.28
CA PHE A 184 -1.78 -8.01 17.78
C PHE A 184 -1.99 -9.53 17.67
N GLU A 185 -1.00 -10.25 17.13
CA GLU A 185 -1.02 -11.71 17.04
C GLU A 185 -1.05 -12.36 18.43
N SER A 186 -0.23 -11.86 19.36
CA SER A 186 -0.17 -12.41 20.73
C SER A 186 -1.41 -12.10 21.60
N ASP A 187 -2.09 -10.99 21.32
CA ASP A 187 -3.21 -10.50 22.14
C ASP A 187 -4.55 -11.16 21.77
N LEU A 188 -4.66 -11.76 20.59
CA LEU A 188 -5.91 -12.29 20.05
C LEU A 188 -5.83 -13.80 19.88
N THR A 189 -6.94 -14.47 20.18
CA THR A 189 -7.09 -15.90 19.90
C THR A 189 -7.52 -16.12 18.45
N GLU A 190 -7.14 -17.24 17.84
CA GLU A 190 -7.59 -17.64 16.50
C GLU A 190 -7.18 -16.69 15.36
N VAL A 191 -6.36 -15.69 15.64
CA VAL A 191 -5.78 -14.81 14.62
C VAL A 191 -4.57 -15.49 13.98
N ASN A 192 -4.43 -15.32 12.67
CA ASN A 192 -3.22 -15.60 11.91
C ASN A 192 -2.76 -14.28 11.28
N ALA A 193 -1.71 -13.69 11.82
CA ALA A 193 -1.18 -12.42 11.35
C ALA A 193 0.20 -12.62 10.73
N MET A 194 0.33 -12.32 9.45
CA MET A 194 1.59 -12.33 8.73
C MET A 194 2.08 -10.91 8.51
N LEU A 195 3.38 -10.69 8.63
CA LEU A 195 4.02 -9.44 8.21
C LEU A 195 4.98 -9.73 7.07
N PHE A 196 4.78 -9.06 5.94
CA PHE A 196 5.73 -9.02 4.84
C PHE A 196 6.52 -7.72 4.90
N ASP A 197 7.85 -7.83 5.02
CA ASP A 197 8.72 -6.66 5.08
C ASP A 197 8.97 -6.10 3.67
N SER A 198 7.99 -5.33 3.18
CA SER A 198 8.07 -4.69 1.87
C SER A 198 9.20 -3.68 1.80
N GLU A 199 9.52 -3.02 2.92
CA GLU A 199 10.65 -2.10 3.01
C GLU A 199 11.97 -2.79 2.66
N ALA A 200 12.27 -3.89 3.37
CA ALA A 200 13.49 -4.67 3.12
C ALA A 200 13.50 -5.26 1.70
N PHE A 201 12.36 -5.75 1.21
CA PHE A 201 12.24 -6.28 -0.15
C PHE A 201 12.55 -5.23 -1.21
N PHE A 202 12.00 -4.02 -1.10
CA PHE A 202 12.24 -2.97 -2.08
C PHE A 202 13.65 -2.39 -1.99
N ARG A 203 14.26 -2.33 -0.79
CA ARG A 203 15.70 -2.02 -0.68
C ARG A 203 16.55 -3.03 -1.41
N LEU A 204 16.30 -4.33 -1.19
CA LEU A 204 17.01 -5.42 -1.87
C LEU A 204 16.88 -5.32 -3.40
N LEU A 205 15.67 -5.03 -3.88
CA LEU A 205 15.39 -4.85 -5.31
C LEU A 205 16.15 -3.66 -5.90
N ILE A 206 16.23 -2.55 -5.18
CA ILE A 206 16.95 -1.34 -5.61
C ILE A 206 18.47 -1.55 -5.56
N GLU A 207 18.97 -2.28 -4.56
CA GLU A 207 20.40 -2.59 -4.40
C GLU A 207 20.91 -3.61 -5.42
N MET A 208 20.07 -4.58 -5.79
CA MET A 208 20.42 -5.66 -6.73
C MET A 208 19.40 -5.80 -7.87
N PRO A 209 19.16 -4.76 -8.68
CA PRO A 209 18.10 -4.76 -9.70
C PRO A 209 18.28 -5.88 -10.72
N GLU A 210 19.52 -6.19 -11.09
CA GLU A 210 19.87 -7.22 -12.07
C GLU A 210 19.47 -8.63 -11.61
N ALA A 211 19.51 -8.90 -10.31
CA ALA A 211 19.06 -10.17 -9.74
C ALA A 211 17.54 -10.38 -9.93
N PHE A 212 16.79 -9.30 -10.14
CA PHE A 212 15.37 -9.30 -10.44
C PHE A 212 15.07 -9.04 -11.92
N GLY A 213 16.09 -9.03 -12.78
CA GLY A 213 15.94 -8.76 -14.21
C GLY A 213 15.64 -7.30 -14.55
N LEU A 214 15.91 -6.38 -13.62
CA LEU A 214 15.73 -4.93 -13.80
C LEU A 214 17.05 -4.27 -14.20
N THR A 215 16.96 -3.26 -15.07
CA THR A 215 18.13 -2.49 -15.55
C THR A 215 18.18 -1.07 -15.01
N ASP A 216 17.06 -0.53 -14.51
CA ASP A 216 16.98 0.80 -13.91
C ASP A 216 15.93 0.81 -12.78
N PRO A 217 16.36 0.82 -11.50
CA PRO A 217 15.44 0.86 -10.37
C PRO A 217 15.09 2.29 -9.91
N VAL A 218 15.73 3.33 -10.48
CA VAL A 218 15.69 4.70 -9.97
C VAL A 218 15.08 5.70 -10.93
N ARG A 219 15.15 5.45 -12.25
CA ARG A 219 14.60 6.33 -13.29
C ARG A 219 13.57 5.60 -14.11
N TYR A 220 12.61 6.39 -14.60
CA TYR A 220 11.62 5.93 -15.55
C TYR A 220 11.75 6.79 -16.80
N VAL A 221 12.33 6.24 -17.87
CA VAL A 221 12.12 6.76 -19.22
C VAL A 221 11.10 5.84 -19.87
N PHE A 222 9.84 6.24 -19.86
CA PHE A 222 8.84 5.63 -20.73
C PHE A 222 8.67 6.46 -21.98
N ASP A 223 8.51 5.73 -23.07
CA ASP A 223 8.02 6.26 -24.33
C ASP A 223 6.76 5.44 -24.68
N ILE A 224 5.60 6.09 -24.61
CA ILE A 224 4.31 5.50 -25.00
C ILE A 224 3.93 6.12 -26.33
N HIS A 225 4.25 5.46 -27.44
CA HIS A 225 3.94 5.94 -28.79
C HIS A 225 4.44 7.38 -29.06
N GLY A 226 5.64 7.73 -28.61
CA GLY A 226 6.24 9.06 -28.72
C GLY A 226 5.91 10.02 -27.58
N TYR A 227 5.04 9.64 -26.65
CA TYR A 227 4.74 10.41 -25.45
C TYR A 227 5.68 10.01 -24.31
N LYS A 228 6.46 10.98 -23.83
CA LYS A 228 7.26 10.85 -22.62
C LYS A 228 6.46 11.45 -21.46
N PRO A 229 5.83 10.64 -20.58
CA PRO A 229 5.18 11.17 -19.39
C PRO A 229 6.19 11.96 -18.54
N PRO A 230 5.74 12.95 -17.76
CA PRO A 230 6.61 13.66 -16.83
C PRO A 230 7.36 12.67 -15.95
N THR A 231 8.70 12.78 -15.93
CA THR A 231 9.55 12.06 -15.00
C THR A 231 9.03 12.29 -13.57
N GLY A 232 8.98 11.25 -12.74
CA GLY A 232 8.72 11.41 -11.30
C GLY A 232 7.38 10.92 -10.75
N ARG A 233 6.44 10.43 -11.56
CA ARG A 233 5.11 10.01 -11.05
C ARG A 233 4.93 8.53 -10.72
N MET A 234 5.85 7.65 -11.11
CA MET A 234 5.79 6.23 -10.77
C MET A 234 7.20 5.71 -10.46
N GLY A 235 7.47 5.50 -9.16
CA GLY A 235 8.47 4.53 -8.73
C GLY A 235 7.79 3.16 -8.56
N PHE A 236 8.55 2.14 -8.16
CA PHE A 236 8.02 0.80 -7.83
C PHE A 236 7.08 0.77 -6.59
N MET A 237 6.55 1.92 -6.16
CA MET A 237 5.75 2.12 -4.95
C MET A 237 4.50 2.96 -5.21
#